data_AF-A0AA35RFZ5-F1
#
_entry.id   AF-A0AA35RFZ5-F1
#
_cell.length_a   1.000
_cell.length_b   1.000
_cell.length_c   1.000
_cell.angle_alpha   90.00
_cell.angle_beta   90.00
_cell.angle_gamma   90.00
#
_symmetry.space_group_name_H-M   'P 1'
#
loop_
_entity.id
_entity.type
_entity.pdbx_description
1 polymer ?
#
loop_
_entity_poly.entity_id
_entity_poly.type
_entity_poly.pdbx_seq_one_letter_code
_entity_poly.pdbx_strand_id
1 'polypeptide(L)'
;MNILPKKSWHVLNKDNIAKVRRDEAQARAEEEEKASRAAIAEQEARLGAMRKRAREKDGVEEEERGGGKERGRKEKREECSVTDASGHINFFTDLQKGIGLQVGNVEREKEMKQEQEKLEKRIGLLNYLVDKDKSDNVPWYVKSGRGGAGVEAEGRKSAKAEARKELQDPLLEMRGHLEAKRKREEVVGVVGGVVSGAGAVQGISHSSSQVSQHGIMLLHTPSTLGMFVTRGP
;
A
#
# COMPACT_ATOMS: atom_id res chain seq x y z
N MET A 1 20.32 -7.14 -41.31
CA MET A 1 19.73 -5.81 -41.58
C MET A 1 18.31 -5.76 -41.04
N ASN A 2 17.91 -4.73 -40.28
CA ASN A 2 16.51 -4.55 -39.86
C ASN A 2 15.73 -3.78 -40.95
N ILE A 3 14.72 -4.41 -41.53
CA ILE A 3 13.90 -3.86 -42.62
C ILE A 3 12.56 -3.29 -42.15
N LEU A 4 12.21 -3.53 -40.88
CA LEU A 4 10.91 -3.22 -40.32
C LEU A 4 10.60 -1.71 -40.26
N PRO A 5 11.55 -0.81 -39.89
CA PRO A 5 11.30 0.63 -39.89
C PRO A 5 11.00 1.23 -41.27
N LYS A 6 11.37 0.53 -42.35
CA LYS A 6 11.12 0.97 -43.73
C LYS A 6 9.71 0.62 -44.23
N LYS A 7 8.90 -0.05 -43.41
CA LYS A 7 7.55 -0.46 -43.77
C LYS A 7 6.54 0.56 -43.25
N SER A 8 5.59 0.93 -44.09
CA SER A 8 4.54 1.91 -43.77
C SER A 8 3.55 1.41 -42.70
N TRP A 9 3.39 0.10 -42.55
CA TRP A 9 2.52 -0.52 -41.53
C TRP A 9 3.19 -0.70 -40.17
N HIS A 10 4.46 -0.33 -40.03
CA HIS A 10 5.19 -0.52 -38.79
C HIS A 10 4.60 0.33 -37.66
N VAL A 11 4.11 -0.33 -36.61
CA VAL A 11 3.36 0.29 -35.50
C VAL A 11 4.15 1.41 -34.82
N LEU A 12 5.46 1.23 -34.65
CA LEU A 12 6.30 2.20 -33.94
C LEU A 12 6.77 3.37 -34.82
N ASN A 13 6.37 3.42 -36.09
CA ASN A 13 6.66 4.60 -36.90
C ASN A 13 5.93 5.81 -36.34
N LYS A 14 6.66 6.92 -36.21
CA LYS A 14 6.15 8.16 -35.62
C LYS A 14 4.84 8.62 -36.26
N ASP A 15 4.72 8.47 -37.58
CA ASP A 15 3.52 8.84 -38.34
C ASP A 15 2.31 7.97 -37.99
N ASN A 16 2.52 6.68 -37.75
CA ASN A 16 1.44 5.77 -37.36
C ASN A 16 1.00 6.01 -35.92
N ILE A 17 1.97 6.23 -35.01
CA ILE A 17 1.65 6.61 -33.64
C ILE A 17 0.88 7.95 -33.62
N ALA A 18 1.24 8.92 -34.47
CA ALA A 18 0.54 10.19 -34.56
C ALA A 18 -0.90 10.05 -35.09
N LYS A 19 -1.15 9.11 -36.02
CA LYS A 19 -2.50 8.77 -36.47
C LYS A 19 -3.33 8.17 -35.34
N VAL A 20 -2.80 7.14 -34.66
CA VAL A 20 -3.46 6.50 -33.52
C VAL A 20 -3.81 7.53 -32.45
N ARG A 21 -2.89 8.44 -32.10
CA ARG A 21 -3.17 9.50 -31.14
C ARG A 21 -4.27 10.46 -31.57
N ARG A 22 -4.35 10.79 -32.87
CA ARG A 22 -5.42 11.63 -33.39
C ARG A 22 -6.76 10.91 -33.29
N ASP A 23 -6.80 9.64 -33.69
CA ASP A 23 -8.02 8.83 -33.68
C ASP A 23 -8.50 8.59 -32.24
N GLU A 24 -7.59 8.31 -31.30
CA GLU A 24 -7.88 8.20 -29.87
C GLU A 24 -8.39 9.52 -29.27
N ALA A 25 -7.78 10.65 -29.67
CA ALA A 25 -8.21 11.97 -29.22
C ALA A 25 -9.59 12.34 -29.78
N GLN A 26 -9.87 12.00 -31.04
CA GLN A 26 -11.18 12.20 -31.66
C GLN A 26 -12.25 11.34 -30.99
N ALA A 27 -11.96 10.05 -30.76
CA ALA A 27 -12.87 9.16 -30.06
C ALA A 27 -13.21 9.68 -28.66
N ARG A 28 -12.20 10.17 -27.91
CA ARG A 28 -12.42 10.78 -26.60
C ARG A 28 -13.28 12.05 -26.67
N ALA A 29 -12.99 12.96 -27.61
CA ALA A 29 -13.75 14.20 -27.76
C ALA A 29 -15.22 13.91 -28.11
N GLU A 30 -15.49 12.95 -29.00
CA GLU A 30 -16.85 12.54 -29.34
C GLU A 30 -17.61 11.92 -28.16
N GLU A 31 -16.92 11.13 -27.32
CA GLU A 31 -17.50 10.58 -26.09
C GLU A 31 -17.82 11.67 -25.07
N GLU A 32 -16.92 12.64 -24.88
CA GLU A 32 -17.12 13.79 -24.00
C GLU A 32 -18.29 14.67 -24.46
N GLU A 33 -18.43 14.91 -25.77
CA GLU A 33 -19.59 15.64 -26.33
C GLU A 33 -20.90 14.88 -26.10
N LYS A 34 -20.92 13.56 -26.34
CA LYS A 34 -22.11 12.72 -26.10
C LYS A 34 -22.50 12.73 -24.62
N ALA A 35 -21.52 12.58 -23.73
CA ALA A 35 -21.74 12.66 -22.28
C ALA A 35 -22.28 14.03 -21.85
N SER A 36 -21.71 15.11 -22.40
CA SER A 36 -22.15 16.48 -22.11
C SER A 36 -23.60 16.71 -22.55
N ARG A 37 -23.97 16.24 -23.76
CA ARG A 37 -25.37 16.32 -24.25
C ARG A 37 -26.32 15.49 -23.38
N ALA A 38 -25.92 14.29 -22.98
CA ALA A 38 -26.72 13.44 -22.10
C ALA A 38 -26.94 14.09 -20.73
N ALA A 39 -25.90 14.72 -20.15
CA ALA A 39 -26.00 15.41 -18.87
C ALA A 39 -26.95 16.62 -18.93
N ILE A 40 -26.90 17.41 -20.00
CA ILE A 40 -27.85 18.52 -20.22
C ILE A 40 -29.28 17.98 -20.33
N ALA A 41 -29.49 16.94 -21.15
CA ALA A 41 -30.80 16.33 -21.31
C ALA A 41 -31.36 15.77 -19.99
N GLU A 42 -30.50 15.17 -19.15
CA GLU A 42 -30.90 14.70 -17.82
C GLU A 42 -31.28 15.85 -16.88
N GLN A 43 -30.49 16.93 -16.88
CA GLN A 43 -30.79 18.15 -16.10
C GLN A 43 -32.13 18.76 -16.53
N GLU A 44 -32.35 18.90 -17.83
CA GLU A 44 -33.60 19.41 -18.40
C GLU A 44 -34.79 18.50 -18.08
N ALA A 45 -34.63 17.18 -18.21
CA ALA A 45 -35.68 16.21 -17.88
C ALA A 45 -36.04 16.26 -16.39
N ARG A 46 -35.04 16.34 -15.51
CA ARG A 46 -35.24 16.46 -14.06
C ARG A 46 -35.97 17.74 -13.71
N LEU A 47 -35.54 18.86 -14.30
CA LEU A 47 -36.16 20.17 -14.08
C LEU A 47 -37.59 20.21 -14.65
N GLY A 48 -37.83 19.63 -15.82
CA GLY A 48 -39.15 19.44 -16.40
C GLY A 48 -40.07 18.63 -15.49
N ALA A 49 -39.59 17.52 -14.94
CA ALA A 49 -40.35 16.71 -13.98
C ALA A 49 -40.67 17.48 -12.69
N MET A 50 -39.72 18.24 -12.15
CA MET A 50 -39.98 19.09 -10.97
C MET A 50 -41.00 20.19 -11.26
N ARG A 51 -40.90 20.86 -12.41
CA ARG A 51 -41.86 21.88 -12.85
C ARG A 51 -43.26 21.29 -13.03
N LYS A 52 -43.37 20.12 -13.65
CA LYS A 52 -44.64 19.40 -13.81
C LYS A 52 -45.25 19.07 -12.45
N ARG A 53 -44.48 18.49 -11.53
CA ARG A 53 -44.93 18.20 -10.16
C ARG A 53 -45.36 19.45 -9.38
N ALA A 54 -44.68 20.57 -9.57
CA ALA A 54 -45.08 21.83 -8.93
C ALA A 54 -46.43 22.32 -9.45
N ARG A 55 -46.63 22.29 -10.77
CA ARG A 55 -47.91 22.66 -11.41
C ARG A 55 -49.07 21.75 -10.96
N GLU A 56 -48.82 20.44 -10.89
CA GLU A 56 -49.78 19.46 -10.35
C GLU A 56 -50.16 19.79 -8.90
N LYS A 57 -49.20 20.20 -8.06
CA LYS A 57 -49.45 20.61 -6.67
C LYS A 57 -50.23 21.92 -6.55
N ASP A 58 -49.94 22.87 -7.41
CA ASP A 58 -50.60 24.19 -7.41
C ASP A 58 -51.98 24.14 -8.09
N GLY A 59 -52.41 22.97 -8.59
CA GLY A 59 -53.71 22.76 -9.20
C GLY A 59 -53.91 23.52 -10.52
N VAL A 60 -52.81 24.00 -11.12
CA VAL A 60 -52.80 24.63 -12.44
C VAL A 60 -52.55 23.53 -13.46
N GLU A 61 -53.60 22.77 -13.75
CA GLU A 61 -53.65 21.92 -14.93
C GLU A 61 -53.76 22.84 -16.15
N GLU A 62 -52.66 23.02 -16.90
CA GLU A 62 -52.75 23.55 -18.27
C GLU A 62 -53.39 22.46 -19.12
N GLU A 63 -54.72 22.52 -19.25
CA GLU A 63 -55.33 22.12 -20.52
C GLU A 63 -54.68 22.98 -21.61
N GLU A 64 -54.05 22.34 -22.59
CA GLU A 64 -54.01 22.96 -23.90
C GLU A 64 -55.47 23.23 -24.30
N ARG A 65 -55.82 24.53 -24.31
CA ARG A 65 -57.10 25.15 -24.69
C ARG A 65 -58.01 25.59 -23.54
N GLY A 66 -57.53 26.59 -22.81
CA GLY A 66 -58.34 27.77 -22.48
C GLY A 66 -59.10 27.75 -21.15
N GLY A 67 -59.08 28.91 -20.49
CA GLY A 67 -59.97 29.22 -19.37
C GLY A 67 -59.24 29.32 -18.04
N GLY A 68 -58.87 30.54 -17.67
CA GLY A 68 -58.33 30.84 -16.34
C GLY A 68 -59.29 30.42 -15.23
N LYS A 69 -58.74 29.83 -14.17
CA LYS A 69 -59.41 29.71 -12.89
C LYS A 69 -58.42 29.93 -11.76
N GLU A 70 -58.45 31.16 -11.27
CA GLU A 70 -57.88 31.57 -9.99
C GLU A 70 -58.45 30.67 -8.88
N ARG A 71 -57.60 29.89 -8.21
CA ARG A 71 -57.96 29.16 -7.00
C ARG A 71 -56.94 29.47 -5.91
N GLY A 72 -57.34 30.37 -5.01
CA GLY A 72 -56.58 30.76 -3.84
C GLY A 72 -56.30 29.58 -2.92
N ARG A 73 -55.00 29.27 -2.76
CA ARG A 73 -54.51 28.34 -1.75
C ARG A 73 -54.24 29.10 -0.46
N LYS A 74 -55.22 29.08 0.45
CA LYS A 74 -55.00 29.43 1.87
C LYS A 74 -54.17 28.32 2.50
N GLU A 75 -52.86 28.51 2.59
CA GLU A 75 -52.03 27.82 3.55
C GLU A 75 -51.56 28.79 4.62
N LYS A 76 -51.51 28.26 5.85
CA LYS A 76 -51.16 28.92 7.11
C LYS A 76 -49.77 29.57 6.99
N ARG A 77 -49.72 30.77 6.42
CA ARG A 77 -48.58 31.68 6.51
C ARG A 77 -48.42 32.03 7.99
N GLU A 78 -47.40 31.50 8.64
CA GLU A 78 -46.88 32.20 9.80
C GLU A 78 -46.40 33.57 9.29
N GLU A 79 -46.93 34.62 9.89
CA GLU A 79 -46.75 36.00 9.48
C GLU A 79 -45.31 36.43 9.76
N CYS A 80 -44.37 36.10 8.87
CA CYS A 80 -43.12 36.82 8.75
C CYS A 80 -43.43 38.14 8.04
N SER A 81 -43.65 39.21 8.81
CA SER A 81 -43.78 40.55 8.26
C SER A 81 -42.48 40.93 7.54
N VAL A 82 -42.56 41.15 6.23
CA VAL A 82 -41.41 41.58 5.39
C VAL A 82 -40.95 43.00 5.75
N THR A 83 -41.74 43.72 6.55
CA THR A 83 -41.46 45.08 6.99
C THR A 83 -40.84 45.09 8.38
N ASP A 84 -39.74 45.83 8.55
CA ASP A 84 -39.22 46.17 9.87
C ASP A 84 -40.15 47.17 10.60
N ALA A 85 -39.93 47.39 11.90
CA ALA A 85 -40.67 48.37 12.69
C ALA A 85 -40.60 49.82 12.14
N SER A 86 -39.67 50.09 11.21
CA SER A 86 -39.49 51.35 10.48
C SER A 86 -40.23 51.43 9.14
N GLY A 87 -40.91 50.34 8.71
CA GLY A 87 -41.60 50.26 7.42
C GLY A 87 -40.70 49.91 6.23
N HIS A 88 -39.40 49.64 6.44
CA HIS A 88 -38.51 49.20 5.38
C HIS A 88 -38.75 47.73 5.03
N ILE A 89 -38.91 47.43 3.73
CA ILE A 89 -39.17 46.09 3.22
C ILE A 89 -37.84 45.35 3.11
N ASN A 90 -37.54 44.51 4.10
CA ASN A 90 -36.35 43.68 4.13
C ASN A 90 -36.65 42.27 3.62
N PHE A 91 -36.26 42.00 2.37
CA PHE A 91 -36.39 40.68 1.75
C PHE A 91 -35.38 39.65 2.29
N PHE A 92 -34.39 40.11 3.06
CA PHE A 92 -33.27 39.30 3.55
C PHE A 92 -33.26 39.16 5.08
N THR A 93 -34.39 39.39 5.75
CA THR A 93 -34.51 39.22 7.21
C THR A 93 -34.05 37.83 7.65
N ASP A 94 -34.32 36.82 6.84
CA ASP A 94 -34.01 35.42 7.15
C ASP A 94 -32.51 35.15 7.04
N LEU A 95 -31.83 35.77 6.06
CA LEU A 95 -30.37 35.71 5.95
C LEU A 95 -29.67 36.47 7.08
N GLN A 96 -30.20 37.64 7.47
CA GLN A 96 -29.66 38.44 8.58
C GLN A 96 -29.86 37.75 9.94
N LYS A 97 -30.95 36.99 10.09
CA LYS A 97 -31.21 36.13 11.26
C LYS A 97 -30.47 34.79 11.21
N GLY A 98 -29.72 34.50 10.14
CA GLY A 98 -28.98 33.25 9.96
C GLY A 98 -29.86 32.02 9.71
N ILE A 99 -31.16 32.22 9.47
CA ILE A 99 -32.12 31.15 9.18
C ILE A 99 -31.94 30.77 7.70
N GLY A 100 -31.22 29.68 7.45
CA GLY A 100 -30.86 29.21 6.12
C GLY A 100 -29.39 29.44 5.72
N LEU A 101 -28.60 30.09 6.58
CA LEU A 101 -27.15 30.30 6.41
C LEU A 101 -26.32 29.26 7.19
N GLN A 102 -26.77 28.01 7.16
CA GLN A 102 -26.00 26.82 7.54
C GLN A 102 -26.48 25.75 6.55
N VAL A 103 -25.65 25.10 5.74
CA VAL A 103 -24.38 24.45 6.07
C VAL A 103 -23.57 24.33 4.78
N GLY A 104 -22.37 24.92 4.71
CA GLY A 104 -21.37 24.43 3.76
C GLY A 104 -21.12 22.97 4.11
N ASN A 105 -21.39 22.05 3.18
CA ASN A 105 -21.39 20.62 3.48
C ASN A 105 -20.00 20.24 4.02
N VAL A 106 -19.89 19.96 5.31
CA VAL A 106 -18.62 19.61 5.98
C VAL A 106 -17.98 18.40 5.30
N GLU A 107 -18.80 17.54 4.70
CA GLU A 107 -18.35 16.42 3.87
C GLU A 107 -17.63 16.89 2.60
N ARG A 108 -18.13 17.93 1.91
CA ARG A 108 -17.50 18.48 0.70
C ARG A 108 -16.11 19.07 0.97
N GLU A 109 -15.93 19.75 2.10
CA GLU A 109 -14.61 20.31 2.45
C GLU A 109 -13.60 19.20 2.78
N LYS A 110 -14.06 18.13 3.43
CA LYS A 110 -13.25 16.93 3.69
C LYS A 110 -12.90 16.19 2.40
N GLU A 111 -13.86 16.07 1.47
CA GLU A 111 -13.64 15.49 0.15
C GLU A 111 -12.63 16.30 -0.66
N MET A 112 -12.77 17.64 -0.71
CA MET A 112 -11.79 18.51 -1.39
C MET A 112 -10.38 18.36 -0.79
N LYS A 113 -10.26 18.26 0.54
CA LYS A 113 -8.96 18.05 1.19
C LYS A 113 -8.36 16.68 0.83
N GLN A 114 -9.17 15.63 0.80
CA GLN A 114 -8.71 14.30 0.39
C GLN A 114 -8.31 14.25 -1.09
N GLU A 115 -9.02 14.97 -1.96
CA GLU A 115 -8.67 15.11 -3.37
C GLU A 115 -7.36 15.87 -3.55
N GLN A 116 -7.14 16.94 -2.80
CA GLN A 116 -5.88 17.67 -2.76
C GLN A 116 -4.74 16.75 -2.32
N GLU A 117 -4.90 16.01 -1.21
CA GLU A 117 -3.89 15.06 -0.75
C GLU A 117 -3.62 13.95 -1.78
N LYS A 118 -4.64 13.45 -2.50
CA LYS A 118 -4.47 12.46 -3.58
C LYS A 118 -3.72 13.06 -4.78
N LEU A 119 -4.00 14.31 -5.14
CA LEU A 119 -3.29 15.01 -6.21
C LEU A 119 -1.84 15.26 -5.84
N GLU A 120 -1.59 15.74 -4.62
CA GLU A 120 -0.25 15.95 -4.09
C GLU A 120 0.54 14.63 -3.99
N LYS A 121 -0.11 13.53 -3.58
CA LYS A 121 0.47 12.17 -3.63
C LYS A 121 0.79 11.74 -5.06
N ARG A 122 -0.11 11.99 -6.01
CA ARG A 122 0.07 11.64 -7.43
C ARG A 122 1.19 12.44 -8.08
N ILE A 123 1.30 13.72 -7.77
CA ILE A 123 2.37 14.62 -8.25
C ILE A 123 3.69 14.33 -7.52
N GLY A 124 3.62 13.68 -6.34
CA GLY A 124 4.78 13.34 -5.51
C GLY A 124 5.21 14.46 -4.56
N LEU A 125 4.37 15.49 -4.39
CA LEU A 125 4.57 16.57 -3.40
C LEU A 125 4.33 16.05 -1.98
N LEU A 126 3.27 15.28 -1.79
CA LEU A 126 2.95 14.63 -0.52
C LEU A 126 3.37 13.16 -0.58
N ASN A 127 4.65 12.90 -0.38
CA ASN A 127 5.20 11.55 -0.33
C ASN A 127 5.37 11.14 1.14
N TYR A 128 4.39 10.41 1.70
CA TYR A 128 4.49 9.90 3.06
C TYR A 128 5.61 8.86 3.11
N LEU A 129 6.71 9.25 3.75
CA LEU A 129 7.94 8.47 3.86
C LEU A 129 7.74 7.09 4.53
N VAL A 130 6.58 6.88 5.17
CA VAL A 130 6.18 5.66 5.91
C VAL A 130 5.42 4.65 5.04
N ASP A 131 4.84 5.03 3.89
CA ASP A 131 4.06 4.11 3.05
C ASP A 131 4.93 3.19 2.16
N LYS A 132 6.26 3.35 2.20
CA LYS A 132 7.19 2.50 1.43
C LYS A 132 7.20 1.04 1.86
N ASP A 133 6.72 0.73 3.06
CA ASP A 133 6.75 -0.63 3.62
C ASP A 133 5.69 -1.57 3.01
N LYS A 134 4.73 -1.05 2.23
CA LYS A 134 3.66 -1.85 1.59
C LYS A 134 3.73 -1.89 0.06
N SER A 135 4.70 -1.23 -0.56
CA SER A 135 4.89 -1.37 -2.00
C SER A 135 5.62 -2.69 -2.29
N ASP A 136 5.05 -3.52 -3.16
CA ASP A 136 5.68 -4.73 -3.71
C ASP A 136 6.98 -4.46 -4.51
N ASN A 137 7.45 -3.22 -4.51
CA ASN A 137 8.70 -2.80 -5.12
C ASN A 137 9.87 -3.08 -4.18
N VAL A 138 10.03 -4.37 -3.87
CA VAL A 138 11.26 -4.88 -3.26
C VAL A 138 12.36 -4.76 -4.32
N PRO A 139 13.43 -3.96 -4.09
CA PRO A 139 14.50 -3.78 -5.06
C PRO A 139 15.06 -5.13 -5.51
N TRP A 140 15.38 -5.26 -6.80
CA TRP A 140 15.82 -6.52 -7.41
C TRP A 140 16.98 -7.22 -6.67
N TYR A 141 17.85 -6.45 -6.01
CA TYR A 141 18.95 -6.95 -5.17
C TYR A 141 18.49 -7.66 -3.88
N VAL A 142 17.33 -7.30 -3.32
CA VAL A 142 16.73 -8.00 -2.16
C VAL A 142 16.01 -9.27 -2.63
N LYS A 143 15.46 -9.26 -3.84
CA LYS A 143 14.67 -10.37 -4.41
C LYS A 143 15.51 -11.56 -4.86
N SER A 144 16.78 -11.37 -5.25
CA SER A 144 17.67 -12.45 -5.70
C SER A 144 18.42 -13.17 -4.57
N GLY A 145 18.16 -12.83 -3.31
CA GLY A 145 18.98 -13.29 -2.18
C GLY A 145 18.49 -14.57 -1.51
N ARG A 146 17.25 -14.63 -1.01
CA ARG A 146 16.71 -15.76 -0.22
C ARG A 146 15.19 -15.73 -0.16
N GLY A 147 14.52 -16.11 -1.25
CA GLY A 147 13.08 -16.36 -1.22
C GLY A 147 12.78 -17.82 -0.86
N GLY A 148 12.61 -18.13 0.44
CA GLY A 148 12.03 -19.42 0.88
C GLY A 148 12.65 -20.09 2.11
N ALA A 149 13.77 -19.60 2.65
CA ALA A 149 14.45 -20.20 3.81
C ALA A 149 15.04 -19.14 4.78
N GLY A 150 14.36 -18.00 4.91
CA GLY A 150 14.93 -16.78 5.52
C GLY A 150 14.92 -16.73 7.05
N VAL A 151 13.99 -17.40 7.73
CA VAL A 151 13.83 -17.23 9.19
C VAL A 151 14.74 -18.18 9.98
N GLU A 152 14.85 -19.45 9.57
CA GLU A 152 15.71 -20.45 10.22
C GLU A 152 17.21 -20.28 9.90
N ALA A 153 17.54 -19.75 8.71
CA ALA A 153 18.92 -19.59 8.27
C ALA A 153 19.61 -18.33 8.83
N GLU A 154 18.86 -17.31 9.25
CA GLU A 154 19.42 -16.13 9.92
C GLU A 154 19.87 -16.45 11.35
N GLY A 155 19.05 -17.15 12.14
CA GLY A 155 19.43 -17.57 13.51
C GLY A 155 20.66 -18.48 13.54
N ARG A 156 20.81 -19.36 12.55
CA ARG A 156 21.97 -20.27 12.44
C ARG A 156 23.25 -19.53 11.95
N LYS A 157 23.10 -18.41 11.25
CA LYS A 157 24.22 -17.55 10.82
C LYS A 157 24.64 -16.57 11.91
N SER A 158 23.70 -15.99 12.66
CA SER A 158 24.00 -15.12 13.79
C SER A 158 24.72 -15.89 14.90
N ALA A 159 24.24 -17.07 15.28
CA ALA A 159 24.89 -17.92 16.29
C ALA A 159 26.31 -18.33 15.88
N LYS A 160 26.55 -18.62 14.59
CA LYS A 160 27.88 -18.95 14.07
C LYS A 160 28.81 -17.73 14.00
N ALA A 161 28.25 -16.53 13.80
CA ALA A 161 29.00 -15.28 13.83
C ALA A 161 29.35 -14.87 15.27
N GLU A 162 28.44 -15.06 16.22
CA GLU A 162 28.66 -14.84 17.65
C GLU A 162 29.71 -15.79 18.21
N ALA A 163 29.62 -17.09 17.91
CA ALA A 163 30.65 -18.06 18.34
C ALA A 163 32.04 -17.77 17.78
N ARG A 164 32.14 -17.22 16.56
CA ARG A 164 33.42 -16.76 15.99
C ARG A 164 33.93 -15.49 16.68
N LYS A 165 33.03 -14.58 17.03
CA LYS A 165 33.35 -13.35 17.76
C LYS A 165 33.84 -13.68 19.17
N GLU A 166 33.19 -14.61 19.87
CA GLU A 166 33.64 -15.11 21.18
C GLU A 166 34.99 -15.82 21.09
N LEU A 167 35.19 -16.69 20.08
CA LEU A 167 36.49 -17.35 19.89
C LEU A 167 37.63 -16.35 19.59
N GLN A 168 37.31 -15.21 18.99
CA GLN A 168 38.26 -14.15 18.63
C GLN A 168 38.31 -13.01 19.66
N ASP A 169 37.69 -13.18 20.84
CA ASP A 169 37.75 -12.19 21.91
C ASP A 169 39.02 -12.39 22.78
N PRO A 170 39.98 -11.45 22.77
CA PRO A 170 41.20 -11.56 23.57
C PRO A 170 40.94 -11.60 25.09
N LEU A 171 39.79 -11.09 25.56
CA LEU A 171 39.45 -11.11 26.98
C LEU A 171 39.14 -12.53 27.48
N LEU A 172 38.54 -13.39 26.65
CA LEU A 172 38.29 -14.79 27.00
C LEU A 172 39.59 -15.58 27.12
N GLU A 173 40.55 -15.31 26.22
CA GLU A 173 41.89 -15.91 26.29
C GLU A 173 42.65 -15.45 27.55
N MET A 174 42.65 -14.16 27.84
CA MET A 174 43.26 -13.61 29.06
C MET A 174 42.64 -14.18 30.33
N ARG A 175 41.32 -14.34 30.38
CA ARG A 175 40.63 -14.96 31.52
C ARG A 175 41.09 -16.40 31.75
N GLY A 176 41.26 -17.18 30.67
CA GLY A 176 41.83 -18.53 30.75
C GLY A 176 43.24 -18.54 31.33
N HIS A 177 44.10 -17.60 30.91
CA HIS A 177 45.46 -17.48 31.46
C HIS A 177 45.47 -17.05 32.94
N LEU A 178 44.58 -16.16 33.35
CA LEU A 178 44.44 -15.75 34.76
C LEU A 178 43.94 -16.91 35.63
N GLU A 179 42.96 -17.67 35.15
CA GLU A 179 42.47 -18.88 35.83
C GLU A 179 43.57 -19.96 35.92
N ALA A 180 44.36 -20.15 34.87
CA ALA A 180 45.51 -21.05 34.88
C ALA A 180 46.60 -20.57 35.84
N LYS A 181 46.85 -19.26 35.93
CA LYS A 181 47.80 -18.67 36.88
C LYS A 181 47.32 -18.87 38.31
N ARG A 182 46.04 -18.63 38.60
CA ARG A 182 45.45 -18.88 39.93
C ARG A 182 45.55 -20.35 40.32
N LYS A 183 45.23 -21.28 39.40
CA LYS A 183 45.41 -22.72 39.62
C LYS A 183 46.88 -23.10 39.85
N ARG A 184 47.81 -22.51 39.12
CA ARG A 184 49.26 -22.71 39.35
C ARG A 184 49.69 -22.16 40.70
N GLU A 185 49.18 -21.01 41.11
CA GLU A 185 49.45 -20.43 42.44
C GLU A 185 48.85 -21.28 43.56
N GLU A 186 47.64 -21.82 43.36
CA GLU A 186 47.02 -22.81 44.27
C GLU A 186 47.86 -24.10 44.32
N VAL A 187 48.33 -24.64 43.19
CA VAL A 187 49.19 -25.83 43.12
C VAL A 187 50.58 -25.57 43.71
N VAL A 188 51.18 -24.41 43.47
CA VAL A 188 52.47 -24.01 44.09
C VAL A 188 52.30 -23.80 45.60
N GLY A 189 51.15 -23.30 46.05
CA GLY A 189 50.77 -23.26 47.47
C GLY A 189 50.62 -24.66 48.09
N VAL A 190 50.22 -25.65 47.32
CA VAL A 190 50.14 -27.06 47.75
C VAL A 190 51.51 -27.77 47.70
N VAL A 191 52.36 -27.48 46.70
CA VAL A 191 53.69 -28.08 46.50
C VAL A 191 54.80 -27.38 47.33
N GLY A 192 54.50 -26.25 47.97
CA GLY A 192 55.30 -25.68 49.06
C GLY A 192 55.30 -26.53 50.35
N GLY A 193 54.49 -27.59 50.40
CA GLY A 193 54.60 -28.68 51.36
C GLY A 193 54.94 -29.99 50.66
N VAL A 194 55.95 -30.69 51.19
CA VAL A 194 56.44 -32.03 50.81
C VAL A 194 57.69 -32.04 49.92
N VAL A 195 58.80 -32.19 50.65
CA VAL A 195 60.17 -32.52 50.24
C VAL A 195 60.28 -34.01 49.89
N SER A 196 61.19 -34.33 48.96
CA SER A 196 61.99 -35.57 48.88
C SER A 196 61.65 -36.61 47.79
N GLY A 197 62.67 -36.94 46.98
CA GLY A 197 63.05 -38.35 46.74
C GLY A 197 62.80 -38.98 45.36
N ALA A 198 63.92 -39.17 44.63
CA ALA A 198 64.30 -40.31 43.77
C ALA A 198 63.42 -40.74 42.56
N GLY A 199 64.10 -41.01 41.44
CA GLY A 199 63.50 -41.38 40.16
C GLY A 199 63.47 -42.87 39.81
N ALA A 200 62.85 -43.20 38.68
CA ALA A 200 63.09 -44.34 37.78
C ALA A 200 62.13 -44.21 36.57
N VAL A 201 62.63 -44.08 35.34
CA VAL A 201 62.79 -45.12 34.28
C VAL A 201 61.52 -45.91 33.89
N GLN A 202 61.19 -45.78 32.60
CA GLN A 202 60.51 -46.71 31.66
C GLN A 202 58.98 -46.94 31.70
N GLY A 203 58.39 -46.72 30.51
CA GLY A 203 57.66 -47.77 29.80
C GLY A 203 56.19 -47.49 29.52
N ILE A 204 55.84 -47.08 28.29
CA ILE A 204 54.50 -47.38 27.75
C ILE A 204 54.63 -47.74 26.26
N SER A 205 54.42 -49.02 26.00
CA SER A 205 54.31 -49.67 24.70
C SER A 205 52.85 -49.74 24.23
N HIS A 206 52.65 -49.38 22.96
CA HIS A 206 51.86 -50.04 21.92
C HIS A 206 50.37 -50.42 22.08
N SER A 207 49.71 -50.25 20.92
CA SER A 207 48.60 -51.04 20.36
C SER A 207 47.19 -50.52 20.69
N SER A 208 46.18 -50.59 19.83
CA SER A 208 46.00 -51.33 18.56
C SER A 208 44.67 -50.88 17.92
N SER A 209 44.58 -50.98 16.58
CA SER A 209 43.39 -51.39 15.79
C SER A 209 42.10 -50.54 15.84
N GLN A 210 41.23 -50.46 14.83
CA GLN A 210 41.11 -50.94 13.45
C GLN A 210 39.96 -50.07 12.86
N VAL A 211 40.09 -49.49 11.67
CA VAL A 211 39.45 -49.95 10.41
C VAL A 211 37.97 -50.36 10.54
N SER A 212 37.07 -49.61 9.89
CA SER A 212 36.13 -50.22 8.93
C SER A 212 35.48 -49.18 8.01
N GLN A 213 35.06 -49.66 6.85
CA GLN A 213 34.85 -48.93 5.60
C GLN A 213 33.35 -48.78 5.23
N HIS A 214 33.15 -48.04 4.13
CA HIS A 214 32.10 -48.17 3.10
C HIS A 214 30.75 -47.43 3.25
N GLY A 215 30.29 -46.88 2.12
CA GLY A 215 28.87 -46.54 1.91
C GLY A 215 28.57 -45.58 0.76
N ILE A 216 28.79 -45.98 -0.50
CA ILE A 216 28.18 -45.37 -1.70
C ILE A 216 26.81 -46.02 -1.92
N MET A 217 25.73 -45.25 -2.01
CA MET A 217 24.42 -45.61 -2.61
C MET A 217 23.71 -44.29 -2.97
N LEU A 218 23.59 -43.93 -4.25
CA LEU A 218 22.53 -44.26 -5.20
C LEU A 218 21.27 -43.39 -5.11
N LEU A 219 20.88 -42.96 -6.31
CA LEU A 219 19.82 -42.04 -6.69
C LEU A 219 18.43 -42.64 -6.44
N HIS A 220 17.45 -41.82 -6.04
CA HIS A 220 16.04 -42.03 -6.39
C HIS A 220 15.25 -40.72 -6.40
N THR A 221 14.72 -40.40 -7.57
CA THR A 221 13.67 -39.41 -7.82
C THR A 221 12.29 -40.05 -7.72
N PRO A 222 11.26 -39.31 -7.28
CA PRO A 222 9.93 -39.37 -7.89
C PRO A 222 9.59 -37.99 -8.45
N SER A 223 9.34 -37.77 -9.75
CA SER A 223 8.20 -38.19 -10.57
C SER A 223 6.85 -38.10 -9.84
N THR A 224 6.10 -37.02 -10.04
CA THR A 224 4.77 -37.06 -10.69
C THR A 224 4.14 -35.66 -10.75
N LEU A 225 3.81 -35.28 -11.99
CA LEU A 225 2.85 -34.24 -12.37
C LEU A 225 1.49 -34.51 -11.71
N GLY A 226 0.89 -33.47 -11.14
CA GLY A 226 -0.53 -33.41 -10.82
C GLY A 226 -1.10 -32.08 -11.27
N MET A 227 -1.50 -32.00 -12.54
CA MET A 227 -2.38 -30.94 -13.03
C MET A 227 -3.75 -31.07 -12.34
N PHE A 228 -4.28 -29.99 -11.79
CA PHE A 228 -5.73 -29.81 -11.72
C PHE A 228 -6.08 -28.37 -12.05
N VAL A 229 -6.47 -28.20 -13.32
CA VAL A 229 -7.26 -27.10 -13.84
C VAL A 229 -8.69 -27.32 -13.40
N THR A 230 -9.28 -26.37 -12.68
CA THR A 230 -10.74 -26.28 -12.55
C THR A 230 -11.22 -25.05 -13.33
N ARG A 231 -11.81 -25.33 -14.49
CA ARG A 231 -12.73 -24.42 -15.18
C ARG A 231 -14.03 -24.37 -14.37
N GLY A 232 -14.48 -23.17 -14.01
CA GLY A 232 -15.85 -22.92 -13.60
C GLY A 232 -16.74 -22.69 -14.83
N PRO A 233 -18.05 -23.01 -14.73
CA PRO A 233 -19.06 -22.63 -15.72
C PRO A 233 -19.32 -21.12 -15.76
#